data_AF-A0A0C6FEA9-F1
#
_entry.id   AF-A0A0C6FEA9-F1
#
_cell.length_a   1.000
_cell.length_b   1.000
_cell.length_c   1.000
_cell.angle_alpha   90.00
_cell.angle_beta   90.00
_cell.angle_gamma   90.00
#
_symmetry.space_group_name_H-M   'P 1'
#
loop_
_entity.id
_entity.type
_entity.pdbx_description
1 polymer ?
#
loop_
_entity_poly.entity_id
_entity_poly.type
_entity_poly.pdbx_seq_one_letter_code
_entity_poly.pdbx_strand_id
1 'polypeptide(L)'
;MFGPARRAKYIAMALAIGALVCGPASSKENLDRSDREAISLFEHIISTEKDFYKSCTISDKWLDYSVFAENVRTYIKYPLRGDLSPPNHMTVPKDIIRQGAGADTVICSEPERAARTDAALIAPSHSGGGTFRGQKILASIMTAQREFSYPIFDVDYRTAFVVRENSRDNWIKTENNKYRRFGDGEIVVFIYRKKNRKWKYISYDVYATYH
;
A
#
# COMPACT_ATOMS: atom_id res chain seq x y z
N MET A 1 -63.81 23.82 28.40
CA MET A 1 -62.43 24.30 28.18
C MET A 1 -61.47 23.15 28.50
N PHE A 2 -60.98 22.46 27.48
CA PHE A 2 -60.07 21.32 27.65
C PHE A 2 -58.63 21.76 27.38
N GLY A 3 -57.79 21.72 28.41
CA GLY A 3 -56.43 22.27 28.41
C GLY A 3 -55.46 21.50 27.51
N PRO A 4 -54.44 22.20 26.94
CA PRO A 4 -53.55 21.67 25.92
C PRO A 4 -52.48 20.68 26.43
N ALA A 5 -52.51 20.28 27.70
CA ALA A 5 -51.45 19.52 28.35
C ALA A 5 -51.45 17.99 28.06
N ARG A 6 -52.44 17.44 27.36
CA ARG A 6 -52.56 15.97 27.16
C ARG A 6 -52.01 15.43 25.83
N ARG A 7 -51.58 16.28 24.89
CA ARG A 7 -51.09 15.81 23.56
C ARG A 7 -49.58 15.56 23.49
N ALA A 8 -48.81 15.96 24.50
CA ALA A 8 -47.34 15.83 24.48
C ALA A 8 -46.80 14.44 24.89
N LYS A 9 -47.62 13.56 25.50
CA LYS A 9 -47.13 12.26 26.01
C LYS A 9 -47.11 11.12 24.99
N TYR A 10 -47.79 11.25 23.84
CA TYR A 10 -47.86 10.18 22.85
C TYR A 10 -46.84 10.30 21.70
N ILE A 11 -46.23 11.48 21.50
CA ILE A 11 -45.19 11.66 20.48
C ILE A 11 -43.82 11.17 21.00
N ALA A 12 -43.56 11.27 22.31
CA ALA A 12 -42.33 10.78 22.92
C ALA A 12 -42.20 9.24 22.90
N MET A 13 -43.32 8.51 22.86
CA MET A 13 -43.30 7.04 22.90
C MET A 13 -43.13 6.39 21.52
N ALA A 14 -43.51 7.08 20.44
CA ALA A 14 -43.24 6.61 19.07
C ALA A 14 -41.77 6.81 18.65
N LEU A 15 -41.07 7.79 19.23
CA LEU A 15 -39.63 8.01 19.04
C LEU A 15 -38.75 7.07 19.88
N ALA A 16 -39.30 6.44 20.92
CA ALA A 16 -38.56 5.50 21.77
C ALA A 16 -38.55 4.05 21.24
N ILE A 17 -39.51 3.68 20.37
CA ILE A 17 -39.58 2.32 19.79
C ILE A 17 -38.81 2.22 18.46
N GLY A 18 -38.57 3.34 17.77
CA GLY A 18 -37.75 3.38 16.55
C GLY A 18 -36.24 3.34 16.76
N ALA A 19 -35.75 3.50 17.99
CA ALA A 19 -34.32 3.59 18.29
C ALA A 19 -33.65 2.24 18.63
N LEU A 20 -34.40 1.12 18.59
CA LEU A 20 -33.93 -0.20 19.04
C LEU A 20 -33.45 -1.14 17.93
N VAL A 21 -33.30 -0.66 16.68
CA VAL A 21 -32.72 -1.45 15.58
C VAL A 21 -31.49 -0.77 14.99
N CYS A 22 -30.54 -0.40 15.85
CA CYS A 22 -29.12 -0.28 15.47
C CYS A 22 -28.28 -1.00 16.52
N GLY A 23 -28.58 -2.29 16.74
CA GLY A 23 -27.60 -3.20 17.33
C GLY A 23 -26.35 -3.29 16.43
N PRO A 24 -25.20 -3.72 16.97
CA PRO A 24 -23.93 -3.71 16.26
C PRO A 24 -23.87 -4.82 15.20
N ALA A 25 -24.58 -4.64 14.09
CA ALA A 25 -24.20 -5.20 12.79
C ALA A 25 -22.87 -4.58 12.28
N SER A 26 -22.37 -3.57 13.00
CA SER A 26 -21.42 -2.54 12.57
C SER A 26 -19.95 -2.94 12.54
N SER A 27 -19.44 -3.93 13.29
CA SER A 27 -17.99 -4.21 13.25
C SER A 27 -17.60 -5.17 12.13
N LYS A 28 -18.27 -6.31 12.02
CA LYS A 28 -17.95 -7.35 11.02
C LYS A 28 -18.28 -6.90 9.60
N GLU A 29 -19.43 -6.26 9.40
CA GLU A 29 -19.82 -5.76 8.07
C GLU A 29 -18.88 -4.64 7.58
N ASN A 30 -18.40 -3.78 8.50
CA ASN A 30 -17.39 -2.78 8.17
C ASN A 30 -16.02 -3.40 7.89
N LEU A 31 -15.62 -4.45 8.62
CA LEU A 31 -14.41 -5.22 8.32
C LEU A 31 -14.46 -5.88 6.95
N ASP A 32 -15.54 -6.63 6.67
CA ASP A 32 -15.75 -7.31 5.38
C ASP A 32 -15.82 -6.29 4.22
N ARG A 33 -16.35 -5.08 4.48
CA ARG A 33 -16.31 -3.99 3.52
C ARG A 33 -14.89 -3.43 3.35
N SER A 34 -14.15 -3.22 4.44
CA SER A 34 -12.76 -2.74 4.41
C SER A 34 -11.87 -3.66 3.58
N ASP A 35 -11.96 -4.97 3.80
CA ASP A 35 -11.16 -5.94 3.04
C ASP A 35 -11.53 -5.93 1.57
N ARG A 36 -12.83 -5.89 1.23
CA ARG A 36 -13.29 -5.80 -0.16
C ARG A 36 -12.82 -4.51 -0.85
N GLU A 37 -12.85 -3.39 -0.15
CA GLU A 37 -12.40 -2.10 -0.66
C GLU A 37 -10.88 -2.05 -0.84
N ALA A 38 -10.13 -2.62 0.10
CA ALA A 38 -8.68 -2.78 0.00
C ALA A 38 -8.30 -3.68 -1.17
N ILE A 39 -9.00 -4.81 -1.33
CA ILE A 39 -8.83 -5.72 -2.47
C ILE A 39 -9.01 -4.95 -3.78
N SER A 40 -10.15 -4.27 -3.92
CA SER A 40 -10.45 -3.49 -5.13
C SER A 40 -9.42 -2.38 -5.40
N LEU A 41 -8.86 -1.76 -4.35
CA LEU A 41 -7.83 -0.75 -4.48
C LEU A 41 -6.50 -1.34 -4.97
N PHE A 42 -6.04 -2.46 -4.40
CA PHE A 42 -4.78 -3.07 -4.82
C PHE A 42 -4.84 -3.65 -6.24
N GLU A 43 -5.95 -4.26 -6.64
CA GLU A 43 -6.18 -4.65 -8.04
C GLU A 43 -6.06 -3.45 -8.98
N HIS A 44 -6.58 -2.30 -8.56
CA HIS A 44 -6.46 -1.05 -9.33
C HIS A 44 -5.01 -0.54 -9.39
N ILE A 45 -4.28 -0.51 -8.27
CA ILE A 45 -2.88 -0.07 -8.24
C ILE A 45 -2.03 -0.97 -9.15
N ILE A 46 -2.15 -2.29 -9.03
CA ILE A 46 -1.38 -3.25 -9.83
C ILE A 46 -1.72 -3.10 -11.32
N SER A 47 -3.00 -3.01 -11.68
CA SER A 47 -3.40 -2.89 -13.08
C SER A 47 -2.96 -1.56 -13.72
N THR A 48 -2.98 -0.46 -12.98
CA THR A 48 -2.56 0.85 -13.48
C THR A 48 -1.05 1.02 -13.54
N GLU A 49 -0.31 0.38 -12.65
CA GLU A 49 1.15 0.43 -12.62
C GLU A 49 1.82 -0.74 -13.37
N LYS A 50 1.06 -1.65 -14.00
CA LYS A 50 1.59 -2.80 -14.74
C LYS A 50 2.65 -2.42 -15.77
N ASP A 51 2.42 -1.35 -16.53
CA ASP A 51 3.38 -0.87 -17.55
C ASP A 51 4.62 -0.18 -16.94
N PHE A 52 4.50 0.25 -15.67
CA PHE A 52 5.59 0.82 -14.89
C PHE A 52 6.43 -0.28 -14.22
N TYR A 53 5.79 -1.38 -13.80
CA TYR A 53 6.43 -2.61 -13.35
C TYR A 53 6.91 -3.45 -14.54
N LYS A 54 7.80 -2.88 -15.36
CA LYS A 54 8.43 -3.56 -16.51
C LYS A 54 9.27 -4.79 -16.11
N SER A 55 9.48 -4.98 -14.82
CA SER A 55 10.24 -6.08 -14.25
C SER A 55 9.74 -6.38 -12.84
N CYS A 56 10.25 -7.49 -12.32
CA CYS A 56 10.07 -7.93 -10.96
C CYS A 56 10.59 -6.84 -10.01
N THR A 57 9.68 -6.11 -9.36
CA THR A 57 10.02 -4.91 -8.55
C THR A 57 9.28 -4.81 -7.23
N ILE A 58 8.35 -5.73 -6.95
CA ILE A 58 7.66 -5.82 -5.66
C ILE A 58 8.27 -7.01 -4.90
N SER A 59 8.72 -6.82 -3.66
CA SER A 59 9.28 -7.93 -2.89
C SER A 59 8.19 -8.90 -2.42
N ASP A 60 8.49 -10.20 -2.40
CA ASP A 60 7.70 -11.21 -1.69
C ASP A 60 7.48 -10.88 -0.21
N LYS A 61 8.43 -10.25 0.48
CA LYS A 61 8.25 -9.81 1.87
C LYS A 61 7.09 -8.84 2.04
N TRP A 62 6.81 -8.02 1.03
CA TRP A 62 5.62 -7.17 1.04
C TRP A 62 4.33 -7.99 1.10
N LEU A 63 4.30 -9.15 0.44
CA LEU A 63 3.16 -10.07 0.50
C LEU A 63 2.92 -10.63 1.90
N ASP A 64 3.88 -10.53 2.81
CA ASP A 64 3.78 -10.97 4.20
C ASP A 64 3.82 -9.79 5.20
N TYR A 65 4.08 -8.57 4.73
CA TYR A 65 4.24 -7.38 5.58
C TYR A 65 2.87 -6.83 5.99
N SER A 66 2.42 -7.27 7.15
CA SER A 66 1.21 -6.76 7.80
C SER A 66 1.51 -5.41 8.46
N VAL A 67 1.37 -4.31 7.72
CA VAL A 67 1.44 -2.97 8.33
C VAL A 67 0.08 -2.62 8.91
N PHE A 68 0.02 -2.57 10.24
CA PHE A 68 -1.18 -2.17 10.96
C PHE A 68 -1.61 -0.76 10.58
N ALA A 69 -2.93 -0.56 10.49
CA ALA A 69 -3.52 0.73 10.20
C ALA A 69 -2.99 1.85 11.12
N GLU A 70 -2.79 1.56 12.41
CA GLU A 70 -2.24 2.52 13.37
C GLU A 70 -0.83 3.01 12.98
N ASN A 71 0.03 2.14 12.46
CA ASN A 71 1.36 2.53 11.99
C ASN A 71 1.25 3.43 10.75
N VAL A 72 0.34 3.11 9.83
CA VAL A 72 0.11 3.92 8.61
C VAL A 72 -0.35 5.33 8.97
N ARG A 73 -1.17 5.49 10.01
CA ARG A 73 -1.63 6.81 10.49
C ARG A 73 -0.49 7.75 10.88
N THR A 74 0.65 7.22 11.35
CA THR A 74 1.81 8.06 11.70
C THR A 74 2.43 8.76 10.49
N TYR A 75 2.21 8.21 9.28
CA TYR A 75 2.71 8.77 8.03
C TYR A 75 1.71 9.74 7.39
N ILE A 76 0.42 9.62 7.70
CA ILE A 76 -0.67 10.42 7.12
C ILE A 76 -0.74 11.80 7.79
N LYS A 77 -0.53 12.87 7.01
CA LYS A 77 -0.63 14.25 7.49
C LYS A 77 -2.06 14.81 7.53
N TYR A 78 -3.06 14.01 7.16
CA TYR A 78 -4.46 14.44 7.02
C TYR A 78 -5.31 14.11 8.25
N PRO A 79 -6.23 15.00 8.66
CA PRO A 79 -7.20 14.70 9.70
C PRO A 79 -8.24 13.71 9.16
N LEU A 80 -8.16 12.45 9.62
CA LEU A 80 -9.10 11.39 9.26
C LEU A 80 -10.38 11.53 10.09
N ARG A 81 -11.51 11.77 9.42
CA ARG A 81 -12.83 11.82 10.08
C ARG A 81 -13.49 10.45 9.94
N GLY A 82 -13.50 9.71 11.05
CA GLY A 82 -14.08 8.36 11.13
C GLY A 82 -13.21 7.33 10.43
N ASP A 83 -12.39 6.62 11.20
CA ASP A 83 -11.56 5.54 10.69
C ASP A 83 -12.31 4.22 10.74
N LEU A 84 -12.54 3.63 9.57
CA LEU A 84 -13.16 2.31 9.46
C LEU A 84 -12.16 1.18 9.33
N SER A 85 -10.87 1.47 9.07
CA SER A 85 -9.79 0.51 9.26
C SER A 85 -9.48 0.44 10.78
N PRO A 86 -9.75 -0.68 11.47
CA PRO A 86 -9.40 -0.79 12.89
C PRO A 86 -7.89 -0.62 13.08
N PRO A 87 -7.42 0.03 14.17
CA PRO A 87 -6.00 0.31 14.39
C PRO A 87 -5.11 -0.92 14.24
N ASN A 88 -5.59 -2.07 14.72
CA ASN A 88 -4.87 -3.35 14.73
C ASN A 88 -5.33 -4.31 13.63
N HIS A 89 -6.08 -3.84 12.64
CA HIS A 89 -6.46 -4.67 11.50
C HIS A 89 -5.28 -4.79 10.55
N MET A 90 -4.98 -6.04 10.21
CA MET A 90 -4.03 -6.38 9.17
C MET A 90 -4.82 -6.99 8.01
N THR A 91 -4.50 -6.58 6.80
CA THR A 91 -4.82 -7.39 5.63
C THR A 91 -3.52 -7.64 4.92
N VAL A 92 -3.28 -8.90 4.60
CA VAL A 92 -2.02 -9.30 4.00
C VAL A 92 -2.18 -9.22 2.47
N PRO A 93 -1.32 -8.50 1.75
CA PRO A 93 -1.45 -8.34 0.30
C PRO A 93 -1.49 -9.68 -0.47
N LYS A 94 -0.90 -10.76 0.06
CA LYS A 94 -1.03 -12.11 -0.53
C LYS A 94 -2.47 -12.62 -0.60
N ASP A 95 -3.31 -12.26 0.36
CA ASP A 95 -4.70 -12.69 0.43
C ASP A 95 -5.55 -12.02 -0.66
N ILE A 96 -5.05 -10.90 -1.17
CA ILE A 96 -5.68 -10.04 -2.17
C ILE A 96 -5.21 -10.39 -3.59
N ILE A 97 -3.94 -10.76 -3.76
CA ILE A 97 -3.29 -10.79 -5.07
C ILE A 97 -3.34 -12.16 -5.78
N ARG A 98 -3.83 -13.22 -5.12
CA ARG A 98 -4.00 -14.61 -5.66
C ARG A 98 -3.82 -14.73 -7.18
N GLN A 99 -2.67 -15.22 -7.68
CA GLN A 99 -2.33 -15.51 -9.10
C GLN A 99 -2.81 -14.51 -10.20
N GLY A 100 -3.39 -13.38 -9.81
CA GLY A 100 -4.30 -12.53 -10.60
C GLY A 100 -3.69 -11.16 -10.89
N ALA A 101 -2.57 -10.83 -10.23
CA ALA A 101 -1.50 -10.12 -10.92
C ALA A 101 -0.96 -11.09 -11.99
N GLY A 102 -1.65 -11.24 -13.12
CA GLY A 102 -1.42 -12.27 -14.15
C GLY A 102 -0.08 -12.18 -14.90
N ALA A 103 1.02 -11.97 -14.20
CA ALA A 103 2.36 -12.31 -14.60
C ALA A 103 3.19 -12.57 -13.34
N ASP A 104 3.75 -13.78 -13.21
CA ASP A 104 4.77 -14.15 -12.21
C ASP A 104 6.02 -13.23 -12.23
N THR A 105 6.02 -12.16 -13.02
CA THR A 105 7.16 -11.29 -13.30
C THR A 105 7.15 -9.98 -12.52
N VAL A 106 6.11 -9.66 -11.72
CA VAL A 106 6.04 -8.38 -10.98
C VAL A 106 6.48 -8.52 -9.51
N ILE A 107 6.14 -9.64 -8.88
CA ILE A 107 6.49 -9.96 -7.49
C ILE A 107 7.68 -10.91 -7.48
N CYS A 108 8.71 -10.58 -6.70
CA CYS A 108 9.96 -11.31 -6.67
C CYS A 108 10.11 -12.07 -5.40
N SER A 109 10.41 -13.36 -5.53
CA SER A 109 11.12 -14.04 -4.47
C SER A 109 12.54 -13.49 -4.33
N GLU A 110 13.10 -13.54 -3.12
CA GLU A 110 14.52 -13.21 -2.90
C GLU A 110 15.48 -13.98 -3.85
N PRO A 111 15.31 -15.30 -4.07
CA PRO A 111 16.12 -16.04 -5.04
C PRO A 111 15.99 -15.55 -6.49
N GLU A 112 14.77 -15.25 -6.95
CA GLU A 112 14.56 -14.75 -8.32
C GLU A 112 15.21 -13.37 -8.50
N ARG A 113 15.06 -12.48 -7.51
CA ARG A 113 15.70 -11.17 -7.51
C ARG A 113 17.22 -11.29 -7.57
N ALA A 114 17.79 -12.19 -6.77
CA ALA A 114 19.24 -12.46 -6.79
C ALA A 114 19.69 -12.96 -8.17
N ALA A 115 18.98 -13.94 -8.74
CA ALA A 115 19.30 -14.51 -10.06
C ALA A 115 19.24 -13.47 -11.18
N ARG A 116 18.22 -12.61 -11.20
CA ARG A 116 18.09 -11.52 -12.18
C ARG A 116 19.19 -10.47 -12.01
N THR A 117 19.53 -10.14 -10.76
CA THR A 117 20.62 -9.21 -10.46
C THR A 117 21.95 -9.77 -10.95
N ASP A 118 22.21 -11.06 -10.73
CA ASP A 118 23.43 -11.73 -11.19
C ASP A 118 23.48 -11.79 -12.72
N ALA A 119 22.39 -12.17 -13.38
CA ALA A 119 22.30 -12.17 -14.85
C ALA A 119 22.57 -10.77 -15.43
N ALA A 120 22.01 -9.72 -14.83
CA ALA A 120 22.20 -8.35 -15.30
C ALA A 120 23.64 -7.83 -15.07
N LEU A 121 24.31 -8.27 -14.00
CA LEU A 121 25.72 -7.96 -13.76
C LEU A 121 26.70 -8.78 -14.64
N ILE A 122 26.18 -9.78 -15.37
CA ILE A 122 26.94 -10.56 -16.36
C ILE A 122 26.67 -10.05 -17.78
N ALA A 123 25.54 -9.38 -18.02
CA ALA A 123 25.19 -8.84 -19.32
C ALA A 123 26.27 -7.84 -19.81
N PRO A 124 26.68 -7.90 -21.09
CA PRO A 124 27.79 -7.10 -21.64
C PRO A 124 27.49 -5.59 -21.77
N SER A 125 26.34 -5.15 -21.29
CA SER A 125 25.94 -3.76 -21.28
C SER A 125 26.31 -3.12 -19.93
N HIS A 126 27.31 -2.22 -19.97
CA HIS A 126 27.61 -1.13 -19.03
C HIS A 126 28.86 -1.32 -18.14
N SER A 127 30.04 -1.08 -18.69
CA SER A 127 31.20 -0.62 -17.91
C SER A 127 31.39 0.87 -18.11
N GLY A 128 30.91 1.68 -17.17
CA GLY A 128 31.46 3.03 -17.00
C GLY A 128 32.90 2.88 -16.51
N GLY A 129 33.86 3.58 -17.13
CA GLY A 129 35.30 3.48 -16.83
C GLY A 129 35.75 3.95 -15.44
N GLY A 130 34.88 3.86 -14.44
CA GLY A 130 35.13 4.25 -13.05
C GLY A 130 35.72 3.13 -12.21
N THR A 131 36.12 3.50 -11.00
CA THR A 131 36.62 2.59 -9.97
C THR A 131 35.76 2.65 -8.72
N PHE A 132 35.52 1.51 -8.07
CA PHE A 132 34.89 1.43 -6.76
C PHE A 132 35.84 0.73 -5.80
N ARG A 133 36.16 1.38 -4.67
CA ARG A 133 37.14 0.87 -3.68
C ARG A 133 38.49 0.47 -4.31
N GLY A 134 38.98 1.28 -5.25
CA GLY A 134 40.25 1.05 -5.96
C GLY A 134 40.22 -0.06 -7.02
N GLN A 135 39.08 -0.70 -7.26
CA GLN A 135 38.92 -1.75 -8.27
C GLN A 135 38.10 -1.25 -9.46
N LYS A 136 38.43 -1.72 -10.67
CA LYS A 136 37.68 -1.39 -11.88
C LYS A 136 36.24 -1.89 -11.78
N ILE A 137 35.28 -1.02 -12.10
CA ILE A 137 33.87 -1.41 -12.20
C ILE A 137 33.67 -2.15 -13.52
N LEU A 138 33.20 -3.39 -13.44
CA LEU A 138 32.86 -4.23 -14.59
C LEU A 138 31.39 -4.05 -15.01
N ALA A 139 30.49 -3.92 -14.03
CA ALA A 139 29.07 -3.68 -14.28
C ALA A 139 28.43 -2.93 -13.10
N SER A 140 27.36 -2.19 -13.37
CA SER A 140 26.52 -1.57 -12.35
C SER A 140 25.05 -1.69 -12.76
N ILE A 141 24.19 -2.11 -11.84
CA ILE A 141 22.74 -2.14 -12.05
C ILE A 141 22.01 -1.49 -10.88
N MET A 142 21.02 -0.68 -11.20
CA MET A 142 20.04 -0.20 -10.23
C MET A 142 18.85 -1.16 -10.19
N THR A 143 18.51 -1.63 -9.00
CA THR A 143 17.31 -2.43 -8.73
C THR A 143 16.36 -1.59 -7.88
N ALA A 144 15.12 -1.41 -8.34
CA ALA A 144 14.09 -0.72 -7.57
C ALA A 144 13.18 -1.73 -6.86
N GLN A 145 12.84 -1.43 -5.62
CA GLN A 145 11.88 -2.16 -4.81
C GLN A 145 10.76 -1.23 -4.35
N ARG A 146 9.54 -1.76 -4.31
CA ARG A 146 8.33 -1.04 -3.92
C ARG A 146 7.55 -1.88 -2.94
N GLU A 147 7.27 -1.32 -1.78
CA GLU A 147 6.51 -1.97 -0.71
C GLU A 147 5.34 -1.08 -0.33
N PHE A 148 4.15 -1.65 -0.13
CA PHE A 148 2.92 -0.92 0.16
C PHE A 148 2.39 -1.28 1.55
N SER A 149 1.74 -0.34 2.23
CA SER A 149 0.99 -0.64 3.45
C SER A 149 -0.45 -1.05 3.12
N TYR A 150 -1.15 -1.60 4.11
CA TYR A 150 -2.61 -1.66 4.06
C TYR A 150 -3.22 -0.23 3.94
N PRO A 151 -4.31 -0.03 3.18
CA PRO A 151 -4.97 1.28 3.08
C PRO A 151 -5.71 1.70 4.35
N ILE A 152 -5.62 2.99 4.67
CA ILE A 152 -6.52 3.65 5.62
C ILE A 152 -7.66 4.30 4.87
N PHE A 153 -8.90 3.97 5.22
CA PHE A 153 -10.10 4.53 4.60
C PHE A 153 -10.72 5.65 5.42
N ASP A 154 -11.31 6.63 4.73
CA ASP A 154 -12.25 7.55 5.35
C ASP A 154 -13.60 6.88 5.66
N VAL A 155 -14.44 7.54 6.46
CA VAL A 155 -15.74 7.02 6.95
C VAL A 155 -16.70 6.57 5.85
N ASP A 156 -16.55 7.08 4.63
CA ASP A 156 -17.44 6.74 3.51
C ASP A 156 -16.84 5.70 2.54
N TYR A 157 -15.61 5.23 2.79
CA TYR A 157 -14.79 4.49 1.82
C TYR A 157 -14.68 5.21 0.46
N ARG A 158 -14.57 6.54 0.51
CA ARG A 158 -14.38 7.42 -0.64
C ARG A 158 -12.94 7.82 -0.82
N THR A 159 -12.14 7.81 0.23
CA THR A 159 -10.73 8.17 0.22
C THR A 159 -9.93 7.05 0.87
N ALA A 160 -8.78 6.72 0.28
CA ALA A 160 -7.85 5.74 0.82
C ALA A 160 -6.42 6.31 0.84
N PHE A 161 -5.69 6.03 1.90
CA PHE A 161 -4.29 6.39 2.05
C PHE A 161 -3.43 5.13 2.09
N VAL A 162 -2.45 5.02 1.21
CA VAL A 162 -1.53 3.88 1.12
C VAL A 162 -0.11 4.42 1.31
N VAL A 163 0.57 3.98 2.36
CA VAL A 163 2.01 4.27 2.49
C VAL A 163 2.76 3.36 1.54
N ARG A 164 3.75 3.91 0.85
CA ARG A 164 4.62 3.17 -0.05
C ARG A 164 6.07 3.54 0.22
N GLU A 165 6.89 2.53 0.43
CA GLU A 165 8.33 2.66 0.42
C GLU A 165 8.85 2.40 -0.99
N ASN A 166 9.52 3.39 -1.57
CA ASN A 166 10.28 3.26 -2.80
C ASN A 166 11.75 3.18 -2.44
N SER A 167 12.37 2.03 -2.61
CA SER A 167 13.81 1.85 -2.38
C SER A 167 14.52 1.49 -3.68
N ARG A 168 15.77 1.89 -3.80
CA ARG A 168 16.60 1.62 -4.98
C ARG A 168 17.98 1.18 -4.55
N ASP A 169 18.29 -0.08 -4.72
CA ASP A 169 19.65 -0.57 -4.50
C ASP A 169 20.50 -0.40 -5.76
N ASN A 170 21.78 -0.05 -5.57
CA ASN A 170 22.76 -0.12 -6.65
C ASN A 170 23.72 -1.28 -6.39
N TRP A 171 23.81 -2.20 -7.34
CA TRP A 171 24.75 -3.31 -7.31
C TRP A 171 25.91 -3.03 -8.24
N ILE A 172 27.13 -3.16 -7.72
CA ILE A 172 28.37 -2.94 -8.46
C ILE A 172 29.13 -4.25 -8.52
N LYS A 173 29.48 -4.68 -9.72
CA LYS A 173 30.43 -5.77 -9.94
C LYS A 173 31.80 -5.20 -10.28
N THR A 174 32.80 -5.67 -9.58
CA THR A 174 34.24 -5.41 -9.83
C THR A 174 34.90 -6.71 -10.31
N GLU A 175 36.19 -6.64 -10.65
CA GLU A 175 36.97 -7.82 -11.08
C GLU A 175 36.93 -8.97 -10.08
N ASN A 176 36.90 -8.67 -8.78
CA ASN A 176 37.05 -9.68 -7.73
C ASN A 176 35.77 -9.90 -6.90
N ASN A 177 34.84 -8.94 -6.89
CA ASN A 177 33.70 -8.95 -5.97
C ASN A 177 32.46 -8.25 -6.52
N LYS A 178 31.30 -8.60 -5.95
CA LYS A 178 30.03 -7.90 -6.10
C LYS A 178 29.71 -7.16 -4.80
N TYR A 179 29.35 -5.89 -4.90
CA TYR A 179 29.01 -5.04 -3.77
C TYR A 179 27.58 -4.53 -3.92
N ARG A 180 26.81 -4.59 -2.83
CA ARG A 180 25.60 -3.77 -2.67
C ARG A 180 26.04 -2.41 -2.15
N ARG A 181 25.75 -1.35 -2.89
CA ARG A 181 25.86 0.02 -2.39
C ARG A 181 24.51 0.37 -1.77
N PHE A 182 24.54 1.03 -0.60
CA PHE A 182 23.32 1.49 0.07
C PHE A 182 22.47 2.27 -0.93
N GLY A 183 21.20 1.89 -0.95
CA GLY A 183 20.22 2.44 -1.85
C GLY A 183 19.59 3.70 -1.30
N ASP A 184 19.26 4.63 -2.18
CA ASP A 184 18.37 5.73 -1.84
C ASP A 184 16.93 5.22 -1.77
N GLY A 185 16.12 5.87 -0.94
CA GLY A 185 14.71 5.58 -0.89
C GLY A 185 13.88 6.69 -0.30
N GLU A 186 12.57 6.54 -0.47
CA GLU A 186 11.58 7.46 0.05
C GLU A 186 10.36 6.70 0.58
N ILE A 187 9.77 7.24 1.64
CA ILE A 187 8.48 6.80 2.17
C ILE A 187 7.46 7.86 1.77
N VAL A 188 6.43 7.45 1.05
CA VAL A 188 5.43 8.32 0.44
C VAL A 188 4.03 7.85 0.79
N VAL A 189 3.13 8.77 1.13
CA VAL A 189 1.70 8.49 1.30
C VAL A 189 0.98 8.78 0.00
N PHE A 190 0.46 7.74 -0.64
CA PHE A 190 -0.38 7.87 -1.82
C PHE A 190 -1.85 8.00 -1.43
N ILE A 191 -2.55 8.94 -2.05
CA ILE A 191 -3.94 9.26 -1.78
C ILE A 191 -4.78 8.87 -2.99
N TYR A 192 -5.77 8.02 -2.74
CA TYR A 192 -6.71 7.55 -3.74
C TYR A 192 -8.12 8.02 -3.38
N ARG A 193 -8.91 8.32 -4.40
CA ARG A 193 -10.31 8.67 -4.25
C ARG A 193 -11.20 7.84 -5.14
N LYS A 194 -12.29 7.32 -4.57
CA LYS A 194 -13.30 6.56 -5.28
C LYS A 194 -14.22 7.52 -6.06
N LYS A 195 -14.22 7.41 -7.38
CA LYS A 195 -15.11 8.14 -8.31
C LYS A 195 -15.85 7.15 -9.19
N ASN A 196 -17.18 7.22 -9.23
CA ASN A 196 -18.03 6.28 -9.98
C ASN A 196 -17.71 4.81 -9.67
N ARG A 197 -17.59 4.48 -8.37
CA ARG A 197 -17.22 3.15 -7.84
C ARG A 197 -15.82 2.64 -8.22
N LYS A 198 -14.98 3.46 -8.86
CA LYS A 198 -13.60 3.10 -9.21
C LYS A 198 -12.61 3.92 -8.41
N TRP A 199 -11.56 3.28 -7.91
CA TRP A 199 -10.43 3.98 -7.32
C TRP A 199 -9.69 4.79 -8.39
N LYS A 200 -9.19 5.95 -7.99
CA LYS A 200 -8.34 6.81 -8.81
C LYS A 200 -7.29 7.43 -7.92
N TYR A 201 -6.03 7.38 -8.36
CA TYR A 201 -4.97 8.17 -7.76
C TYR A 201 -5.30 9.67 -7.89
N ILE A 202 -5.11 10.42 -6.80
CA ILE A 202 -5.36 11.87 -6.79
C ILE A 202 -4.15 12.70 -6.39
N SER A 203 -3.31 12.23 -5.47
CA SER A 203 -2.15 12.97 -4.98
C SER A 203 -1.24 12.07 -4.13
N TYR A 204 -0.08 12.58 -3.74
CA TYR A 204 0.86 11.94 -2.85
C TYR A 204 1.55 12.98 -1.97
N ASP A 205 1.99 12.54 -0.78
CA ASP A 205 2.81 13.32 0.13
C ASP A 205 4.10 12.56 0.47
N VAL A 206 5.25 13.20 0.29
CA VAL A 206 6.53 12.64 0.75
C VAL A 206 6.64 12.80 2.26
N TYR A 207 6.94 11.69 2.94
CA TYR A 207 7.14 11.65 4.38
C TYR A 207 8.62 11.71 4.76
N ALA A 208 9.42 10.79 4.21
CA ALA A 208 10.86 10.69 4.51
C ALA A 208 11.66 10.31 3.26
N THR A 209 12.93 10.69 3.25
CA THR A 209 13.92 10.27 2.25
C THR A 209 15.17 9.79 2.98
N TYR A 210 15.86 8.80 2.42
CA TYR A 210 17.08 8.24 2.97
C TYR A 210 18.10 7.92 1.86
N HIS A 211 19.38 7.84 2.24
CA HIS A 211 20.54 7.71 1.35
C HIS A 211 21.57 6.70 1.90
#